data_AF-A0A3C1STL1-F1
#
_entry.id   AF-A0A3C1STL1-F1
#
_cell.length_a   1.000
_cell.length_b   1.000
_cell.length_c   1.000
_cell.angle_alpha   90.00
_cell.angle_beta   90.00
_cell.angle_gamma   90.00
#
_symmetry.space_group_name_H-M   'P 1'
#
loop_
_entity.id
_entity.type
_entity.pdbx_description
1 polymer ?
#
loop_
_entity_poly.entity_id
_entity_poly.type
_entity_poly.pdbx_seq_one_letter_code
_entity_poly.pdbx_strand_id
1 'polypeptide(L)' 'MPPKPPVEGECCERGCERCMWVYYREALQRYETALAEWRRRHEPPI' A
#
# COMPACT_ATOMS: atom_id res chain seq x y z
N MET A 1 -7.23 -5.05 -4.94
CA MET A 1 -6.52 -5.98 -4.04
C MET A 1 -5.43 -5.20 -3.32
N PRO A 2 -5.09 -5.52 -2.05
CA PRO A 2 -4.00 -4.85 -1.36
C PRO A 2 -2.67 -5.14 -2.05
N PRO A 3 -1.74 -4.17 -2.09
CA PRO A 3 -0.40 -4.42 -2.61
C PRO A 3 0.32 -5.45 -1.74
N LYS A 4 1.15 -6.29 -2.38
CA LYS A 4 1.96 -7.29 -1.68
C LYS A 4 3.23 -6.62 -1.13
N PRO A 5 3.58 -6.85 0.14
CA PRO A 5 4.85 -6.34 0.67
C PRO A 5 6.04 -7.02 -0.03
N PRO A 6 7.15 -6.29 -0.23
CA PRO A 6 8.38 -6.90 -0.72
C PRO A 6 8.86 -7.97 0.26
N VAL A 7 9.41 -9.06 -0.27
CA VAL A 7 9.96 -10.15 0.55
C VAL A 7 11.41 -9.87 0.96
N GLU A 8 11.92 -10.63 1.91
CA GLU A 8 13.33 -10.55 2.31
C GLU A 8 14.25 -10.81 1.09
N GLY A 9 15.28 -9.97 0.93
CA GLY A 9 16.21 -10.03 -0.20
C GLY A 9 15.77 -9.29 -1.47
N GLU A 10 14.51 -8.87 -1.59
CA GLU A 10 14.09 -7.94 -2.64
C GLU A 10 14.60 -6.54 -2.33
N CYS A 11 14.46 -6.08 -1.09
CA CYS A 11 15.05 -4.82 -0.67
C CYS A 11 16.57 -4.94 -0.60
N CYS A 12 17.28 -4.03 -1.26
CA CYS A 12 18.73 -3.99 -1.22
C CYS A 12 19.31 -3.60 0.16
N GLU A 13 18.47 -3.08 1.07
CA GLU A 13 18.75 -2.55 2.42
C GLU A 13 19.88 -1.52 2.56
N ARG A 14 20.50 -1.13 1.44
CA ARG A 14 21.64 -0.22 1.37
C ARG A 14 21.23 1.24 1.13
N GLY A 15 19.98 1.59 1.41
CA GLY A 15 19.48 2.95 1.19
C GLY A 15 19.40 3.35 -0.29
N CYS A 16 19.04 2.41 -1.17
CA CYS A 16 18.87 2.67 -2.60
C CYS A 16 17.81 3.78 -2.84
N GLU A 17 18.09 4.74 -3.74
CA GLU A 17 17.20 5.88 -4.04
C GLU A 17 15.78 5.44 -4.45
N ARG A 18 15.68 4.31 -5.17
CA ARG A 18 14.43 3.67 -5.57
C ARG A 18 14.18 2.41 -4.74
N CYS A 19 13.93 2.59 -3.45
CA CYS A 19 13.65 1.49 -2.54
C CYS A 19 12.25 0.90 -2.79
N MET A 20 12.13 -0.43 -2.86
CA MET A 20 10.82 -1.08 -3.04
C MET A 20 9.84 -0.81 -1.90
N TRP A 21 10.34 -0.56 -0.68
CA TRP A 21 9.49 -0.11 0.42
C TRP A 21 8.88 1.27 0.19
N VAL A 22 9.52 2.13 -0.59
CA VAL A 22 8.93 3.43 -0.98
C VAL A 22 7.75 3.17 -1.91
N TYR A 23 7.96 2.42 -3.00
CA TYR A 23 6.88 2.08 -3.94
C TYR A 23 5.74 1.32 -3.28
N TYR A 24 6.04 0.36 -2.40
CA TYR A 24 5.04 -0.39 -1.66
C TYR A 24 4.19 0.53 -0.78
N ARG A 25 4.81 1.44 -0.02
CA ARG A 25 4.08 2.36 0.86
C ARG A 25 3.21 3.33 0.07
N GLU A 26 3.70 3.86 -1.04
CA GLU A 26 2.90 4.70 -1.93
C GLU A 26 1.68 3.95 -2.48
N ALA A 27 1.88 2.70 -2.93
CA ALA A 27 0.80 1.87 -3.43
C ALA A 27 -0.21 1.53 -2.32
N LEU A 28 0.27 1.25 -1.10
CA LEU A 28 -0.56 0.94 0.05
C LEU A 28 -1.44 2.13 0.44
N GLN A 29 -0.86 3.33 0.49
CA GLN A 29 -1.60 4.54 0.82
C GLN A 29 -2.73 4.85 -0.18
N ARG A 30 -2.47 4.64 -1.48
CA ARG A 30 -3.50 4.76 -2.53
C ARG A 30 -4.61 3.73 -2.34
N TYR A 31 -4.23 2.49 -2.05
CA TYR A 31 -5.18 1.41 -1.81
C TYR A 31 -6.07 1.69 -0.59
N GLU A 32 -5.49 2.11 0.53
CA GLU A 32 -6.22 2.43 1.76
C GLU A 32 -7.21 3.57 1.56
N THR A 33 -6.80 4.62 0.83
CA THR A 33 -7.68 5.73 0.47
C THR A 33 -8.88 5.24 -0.34
N ALA A 34 -8.64 4.48 -1.40
CA ALA A 34 -9.70 3.93 -2.24
C ALA A 34 -10.62 2.96 -1.47
N LEU A 35 -10.05 2.18 -0.55
CA LEU A 35 -10.80 1.25 0.30
C LEU A 35 -11.70 2.02 1.29
N ALA A 36 -11.22 3.11 1.88
CA ALA A 36 -12.00 3.94 2.79
C ALA A 36 -13.20 4.59 2.06
N GLU A 37 -12.99 5.13 0.86
CA GLU A 37 -14.07 5.66 0.04
C GLU A 37 -15.08 4.59 -0.35
N TRP A 38 -14.60 3.40 -0.73
CA TRP A 38 -15.48 2.28 -1.02
C TRP A 38 -16.31 1.89 0.20
N ARG A 39 -15.70 1.78 1.38
CA ARG A 39 -16.41 1.46 2.63
C ARG A 39 -17.49 2.48 2.96
N ARG A 40 -17.22 3.79 2.84
CA ARG A 40 -18.24 4.84 3.06
C ARG A 40 -19.45 4.70 2.15
N ARG A 41 -19.27 4.25 0.90
CA ARG A 41 -20.38 4.02 -0.04
C ARG A 41 -21.21 2.77 0.28
N HIS A 42 -20.66 1.84 1.07
CA HIS A 42 -21.25 0.53 1.33
C HIS A 42 -21.53 0.31 2.83
N GLU A 43 -21.35 1.33 3.66
CA GLU A 43 -21.72 1.27 5.07
C GLU A 43 -23.25 1.35 5.16
N PRO A 44 -23.92 0.36 5.76
CA PRO A 44 -25.36 0.42 5.93
C PRO A 44 -25.69 1.65 6.80
N PRO A 45 -26.75 2.42 6.46
CA PRO A 45 -27.17 3.53 7.29
C PRO A 45 -27.46 3.04 8.71
N ILE A 46 -26.97 3.78 9.71
CA ILE A 46 -27.24 3.56 11.14
C ILE A 46 -28.72 3.85 11.42
#